data_AF-A0A9Q0ESC8-F1
#
_entry.id   AF-A0A9Q0ESC8-F1
#
_cell.length_a   1.000
_cell.length_b   1.000
_cell.length_c   1.000
_cell.angle_alpha   90.00
_cell.angle_beta   90.00
_cell.angle_gamma   90.00
#
_symmetry.space_group_name_H-M   'P 1'
#
loop_
_entity.id
_entity.type
_entity.pdbx_description
1 polymer ?
#
loop_
_entity_poly.entity_id
_entity_poly.type
_entity_poly.pdbx_seq_one_letter_code
_entity_poly.pdbx_strand_id
1 'polypeptide(L)'
;MPIVLDPARLDGGGIEGTLRRNEAQYHQSCRLKFNNTKLERATKRRAESAQQAQCQTKLRRTSLKSQTCFICDEEAPSSELRQVMTMNLKRVSECAQTLNDGKLLARLSGGDAIAREFQYHVACLADLYNRERSYLRATKRLEQECAPEEDAHPQAFSELVTYLVETTRSGEGPAVFRLADIVCLYGECVEQLGVDAPAVNSTRLKEKLSEIPELEAHKQGRNVLLAFQKDVGVVLSEASDYYREAIILGKAANILGKHAGPQVYI
;
A
#
# COMPACT_ATOMS: atom_id res chain seq x y z
N MET A 1 43.94 -29.42 -0.24
CA MET A 1 44.76 -30.37 -1.02
C MET A 1 44.79 -31.70 -0.29
N PRO A 2 44.53 -32.85 -0.94
CA PRO A 2 44.72 -34.16 -0.31
C PRO A 2 46.22 -34.39 -0.11
N ILE A 3 46.62 -34.81 1.08
CA ILE A 3 48.02 -35.15 1.38
C ILE A 3 48.37 -36.39 0.56
N VAL A 4 49.30 -36.25 -0.37
CA VAL A 4 49.89 -37.38 -1.10
C VAL A 4 50.92 -38.00 -0.15
N LEU A 5 50.50 -39.03 0.56
CA LEU A 5 51.41 -39.86 1.37
C LEU A 5 52.09 -40.86 0.42
N ASP A 6 53.42 -40.77 0.34
CA ASP A 6 54.24 -41.76 -0.34
C ASP A 6 54.33 -43.02 0.54
N PRO A 7 53.72 -44.16 0.13
CA PRO A 7 53.72 -45.39 0.92
C PRO A 7 55.12 -45.97 1.10
N ALA A 8 56.09 -45.60 0.25
CA ALA A 8 57.46 -46.08 0.33
C ALA A 8 58.25 -45.50 1.51
N ARG A 9 57.76 -44.41 2.13
CA ARG A 9 58.37 -43.79 3.33
C ARG A 9 58.01 -44.48 4.65
N LEU A 10 57.31 -45.63 4.61
CA LEU A 10 56.91 -46.38 5.79
C LEU A 10 57.91 -47.51 6.04
N ASP A 11 58.88 -47.23 6.91
CA ASP A 11 60.01 -48.10 7.27
C ASP A 11 59.60 -49.56 7.49
N GLY A 12 59.92 -50.44 6.53
CA GLY A 12 60.18 -51.88 6.64
C GLY A 12 59.09 -52.83 7.20
N GLY A 13 58.11 -52.32 7.93
CA GLY A 13 57.04 -53.09 8.60
C GLY A 13 55.63 -52.65 8.18
N GLY A 14 55.53 -51.85 7.11
CA GLY A 14 54.28 -51.37 6.54
C GLY A 14 53.51 -50.38 7.44
N ILE A 15 52.32 -50.00 6.96
CA ILE A 15 51.40 -49.09 7.65
C ILE A 15 51.02 -49.67 9.03
N GLU A 16 50.73 -50.96 9.10
CA GLU A 16 50.28 -51.61 10.33
C GLU A 16 51.34 -51.58 11.45
N GLY A 17 52.60 -51.93 11.13
CA GLY A 17 53.69 -51.92 12.11
C GLY A 17 54.01 -50.52 12.62
N THR A 18 53.81 -49.50 11.78
CA THR A 18 53.98 -48.09 12.17
C THR A 18 52.85 -47.61 13.08
N LEU A 19 51.60 -48.01 12.80
CA LEU A 19 50.46 -47.66 13.63
C LEU A 19 50.52 -48.32 15.02
N ARG A 20 50.96 -49.59 15.11
CA ARG A 20 51.13 -50.27 16.40
C ARG A 20 52.24 -49.65 17.25
N ARG A 21 53.40 -49.33 16.65
CA ARG A 21 54.52 -48.67 17.36
C ARG A 21 54.15 -47.32 17.96
N ASN A 22 53.28 -46.56 17.29
CA ASN A 22 52.85 -45.25 17.74
C ASN A 22 51.54 -45.28 18.54
N GLU A 23 51.12 -46.46 18.99
CA GLU A 23 49.88 -46.66 19.77
C GLU A 23 48.65 -45.98 19.15
N ALA A 24 48.59 -45.98 17.81
CA ALA A 24 47.60 -45.19 17.09
C ALA A 24 46.18 -45.72 17.39
N GLN A 25 45.36 -44.87 18.00
CA GLN A 25 43.95 -45.16 18.23
C GLN A 25 43.09 -44.53 17.12
N TYR A 26 42.02 -45.23 16.72
CA TYR A 26 41.08 -44.69 15.74
C TYR A 26 39.92 -43.99 16.45
N HIS A 27 39.50 -42.83 15.92
CA HIS A 27 38.27 -42.18 16.35
C HIS A 27 37.05 -42.86 15.71
N GLN A 28 35.94 -42.94 16.43
CA GLN A 28 34.67 -43.43 15.90
C GLN A 28 34.18 -42.62 14.69
N SER A 29 34.46 -41.31 14.67
CA SER A 29 34.18 -40.43 13.53
C SER A 29 35.02 -40.77 12.29
N CYS A 30 36.27 -41.23 12.46
CA CYS A 30 37.13 -41.71 11.37
C CYS A 30 36.61 -43.05 10.81
N ARG A 31 36.11 -43.95 11.67
CA ARG A 31 35.47 -45.21 11.25
C ARG A 31 34.26 -44.98 10.35
N LEU A 32 33.46 -43.95 10.62
CA LEU A 32 32.31 -43.59 9.78
C LEU A 32 32.70 -43.05 8.39
N LYS A 33 33.93 -42.53 8.23
CA LYS A 33 34.46 -42.08 6.93
C LYS A 33 34.91 -43.27 6.06
N PHE A 34 35.38 -44.35 6.67
CA PHE A 34 35.91 -45.54 5.99
C PHE A 34 35.15 -46.84 6.30
N ASN A 35 33.85 -46.74 6.58
CA ASN A 35 33.03 -47.92 6.84
C ASN A 35 33.02 -48.87 5.62
N ASN A 36 33.19 -50.17 5.86
CA ASN A 36 33.19 -51.22 4.83
C ASN A 36 32.01 -51.11 3.87
N THR A 37 30.82 -50.76 4.35
CA THR A 37 29.63 -50.57 3.50
C THR A 37 29.74 -49.39 2.53
N LYS A 38 30.52 -48.34 2.87
CA LYS A 38 30.83 -47.23 1.96
C LYS A 38 31.94 -47.64 0.97
N LEU A 39 32.89 -48.45 1.42
CA LEU A 39 33.96 -48.99 0.59
C LEU A 39 33.41 -49.95 -0.48
N GLU A 40 32.54 -50.87 -0.09
CA GLU A 40 31.81 -51.79 -0.97
C GLU A 40 30.92 -51.04 -1.98
N ARG A 41 30.25 -49.97 -1.55
CA ARG A 41 29.50 -49.10 -2.48
C ARG A 41 30.42 -48.31 -3.42
N ALA A 42 31.65 -48.01 -3.03
CA ALA A 42 32.62 -47.33 -3.88
C ALA A 42 33.29 -48.29 -4.87
N THR A 43 33.60 -49.53 -4.45
CA THR A 43 34.11 -50.59 -5.33
C THR A 43 33.05 -51.04 -6.33
N LYS A 44 31.78 -51.18 -5.91
CA LYS A 44 30.65 -51.45 -6.82
C LYS A 44 30.48 -50.35 -7.87
N ARG A 45 30.52 -49.07 -7.47
CA ARG A 45 30.50 -47.93 -8.42
C ARG A 45 31.68 -47.93 -9.40
N ARG A 46 32.87 -48.34 -8.97
CA ARG A 46 34.05 -48.48 -9.85
C ARG A 46 33.93 -49.67 -10.80
N ALA A 47 33.40 -50.81 -10.35
CA ALA A 47 33.15 -51.98 -11.20
C ALA A 47 32.09 -51.67 -12.27
N GLU A 48 31.00 -51.00 -11.91
CA GLU A 48 29.96 -50.52 -12.83
C GLU A 48 30.51 -49.49 -13.83
N SER A 49 31.42 -48.61 -13.39
CA SER A 49 32.10 -47.64 -14.27
C SER A 49 33.09 -48.29 -15.24
N ALA A 50 33.72 -49.40 -14.86
CA ALA A 50 34.64 -50.14 -15.73
C ALA A 50 33.89 -50.95 -16.81
N GLN A 51 32.71 -51.49 -16.49
CA GLN A 51 31.86 -52.17 -17.48
C GLN A 51 31.21 -51.20 -18.48
N GLN A 52 30.95 -49.94 -18.09
CA GLN A 52 30.47 -48.89 -19.00
C GLN A 52 31.55 -48.37 -19.97
N ALA A 53 32.84 -48.59 -19.69
CA ALA A 53 33.94 -48.12 -20.55
C ALA A 53 34.11 -48.96 -21.83
N GLN A 54 33.54 -50.17 -21.90
CA GLN A 54 33.76 -51.09 -23.01
C GLN A 54 32.62 -51.11 -24.05
N CYS A 55 31.51 -50.42 -23.81
CA CYS A 55 30.40 -50.37 -24.75
C CYS A 55 29.53 -49.12 -24.54
N GLN A 56 30.03 -47.95 -24.94
CA GLN A 56 29.23 -46.86 -25.55
C GLN A 56 30.11 -45.64 -25.80
N THR A 57 30.51 -45.49 -27.06
CA THR A 57 30.75 -44.20 -27.70
C THR A 57 29.45 -43.41 -27.69
N LYS A 58 29.02 -42.90 -26.54
CA LYS A 58 28.00 -41.86 -26.45
C LYS A 58 28.67 -40.61 -25.92
N LEU A 59 28.94 -39.72 -26.88
CA LEU A 59 29.27 -38.32 -26.66
C LEU A 59 28.39 -37.78 -25.52
N ARG A 60 29.02 -37.46 -24.38
CA ARG A 60 28.40 -36.57 -23.39
C ARG A 60 28.07 -35.28 -24.13
N ARG A 61 26.78 -34.95 -24.25
CA ARG A 61 26.38 -33.57 -24.57
C ARG A 61 26.97 -32.68 -23.48
N THR A 62 27.98 -31.91 -23.83
CA THR A 62 28.30 -30.68 -23.12
C THR A 62 27.06 -29.80 -23.22
N SER A 63 26.30 -29.66 -22.13
CA SER A 63 25.26 -28.64 -22.06
C SER A 63 25.96 -27.31 -22.33
N LEU A 64 25.59 -26.64 -23.42
CA LEU A 64 26.02 -25.28 -23.72
C LEU A 64 25.56 -24.43 -22.53
N LYS A 65 26.48 -24.08 -21.63
CA LYS A 65 26.20 -23.08 -20.60
C LYS A 65 25.86 -21.81 -21.35
N SER A 66 24.61 -21.38 -21.30
CA SER A 66 24.21 -20.10 -21.88
C SER A 66 24.99 -19.01 -21.14
N GLN A 67 25.99 -18.44 -21.81
CA GLN A 67 26.78 -17.31 -21.32
C GLN A 67 25.99 -16.01 -21.53
N THR A 68 24.69 -16.03 -21.26
CA THR A 68 23.80 -14.89 -21.46
C THR A 68 23.24 -14.42 -20.13
N CYS A 69 23.19 -13.11 -19.96
CA CYS A 69 22.51 -12.50 -18.84
C CYS A 69 21.00 -12.62 -19.01
N PHE A 70 20.31 -13.23 -18.07
CA PHE A 70 18.86 -13.44 -18.14
C PHE A 70 18.04 -12.13 -18.07
N ILE A 71 18.64 -11.05 -17.55
CA ILE A 71 18.01 -9.73 -17.40
C ILE A 71 18.09 -8.90 -18.68
N CYS A 72 19.26 -8.84 -19.34
CA CYS A 72 19.48 -8.00 -20.53
C CYS A 72 19.65 -8.77 -21.85
N ASP A 73 19.72 -10.10 -21.81
CA ASP A 73 19.97 -11.01 -22.94
C ASP A 73 21.34 -10.88 -23.61
N GLU A 74 22.24 -10.08 -23.06
CA GLU A 74 23.57 -9.93 -23.63
C GLU A 74 24.47 -11.09 -23.23
N GLU A 75 25.28 -11.53 -24.20
CA GLU A 75 26.34 -12.51 -23.98
C GLU A 75 27.50 -11.88 -23.20
N ALA A 76 27.98 -12.59 -22.18
CA ALA A 76 29.10 -12.14 -21.37
C ALA A 76 29.94 -13.32 -20.89
N PRO A 77 31.25 -13.14 -20.71
CA PRO A 77 32.11 -14.20 -20.21
C PRO A 77 31.63 -14.67 -18.83
N SER A 78 31.81 -15.97 -18.55
CA SER A 78 31.38 -16.58 -17.29
C SER A 78 31.99 -15.97 -16.03
N SER A 79 33.06 -15.17 -16.16
CA SER A 79 33.66 -14.39 -15.08
C SER A 79 32.82 -13.19 -14.63
N GLU A 80 31.98 -12.65 -15.51
CA GLU A 80 31.17 -11.45 -15.26
C GLU A 80 29.72 -11.79 -14.90
N LEU A 81 29.34 -13.05 -15.12
CA LEU A 81 28.01 -13.58 -14.86
C LEU A 81 27.95 -14.30 -13.49
N ARG A 82 26.96 -13.96 -12.69
CA ARG A 82 26.64 -14.67 -11.44
C ARG A 82 25.48 -15.61 -11.63
N GLN A 83 25.58 -16.79 -11.02
CA GLN A 83 24.49 -17.75 -11.01
C GLN A 83 23.36 -17.28 -10.11
N VAL A 84 22.13 -17.51 -10.56
CA VAL A 84 20.93 -17.18 -9.80
C VAL A 84 20.75 -18.13 -8.62
N MET A 85 20.44 -17.55 -7.45
CA MET A 85 20.06 -18.29 -6.24
C MET A 85 18.56 -18.14 -5.98
N THR A 86 17.97 -19.09 -5.24
CA THR A 86 16.53 -19.16 -4.94
C THR A 86 15.97 -17.88 -4.33
N MET A 87 16.74 -17.22 -3.45
CA MET A 87 16.33 -15.97 -2.81
C MET A 87 16.31 -14.78 -3.77
N ASN A 88 17.25 -14.73 -4.72
CA ASN A 88 17.30 -13.66 -5.71
C ASN A 88 16.14 -13.78 -6.71
N LEU A 89 15.65 -15.00 -6.98
CA LEU A 89 14.53 -15.22 -7.90
C LEU A 89 13.22 -14.63 -7.42
N LYS A 90 12.88 -14.84 -6.13
CA LYS A 90 11.66 -14.26 -5.56
C LYS A 90 11.68 -12.75 -5.67
N ARG A 91 12.81 -12.14 -5.28
CA ARG A 91 12.96 -10.69 -5.35
C ARG A 91 12.90 -10.17 -6.78
N VAL A 92 13.55 -10.84 -7.73
CA VAL A 92 13.51 -10.43 -9.14
C VAL A 92 12.10 -10.59 -9.73
N SER A 93 11.36 -11.62 -9.31
CA SER A 93 9.94 -11.79 -9.67
C SER A 93 9.08 -10.65 -9.15
N GLU A 94 9.24 -10.25 -7.89
CA GLU A 94 8.55 -9.10 -7.30
C GLU A 94 8.87 -7.80 -8.06
N CYS A 95 10.14 -7.58 -8.38
CA CYS A 95 10.55 -6.39 -9.14
C CYS A 95 9.94 -6.38 -10.55
N ALA A 96 9.92 -7.54 -11.23
CA ALA A 96 9.34 -7.68 -12.56
C ALA A 96 7.82 -7.43 -12.55
N GLN A 97 7.12 -7.89 -11.50
CA GLN A 97 5.70 -7.62 -11.30
C GLN A 97 5.44 -6.14 -11.03
N THR A 98 6.20 -5.53 -10.11
CA THR A 98 6.07 -4.12 -9.74
C THR A 98 6.32 -3.19 -10.92
N LEU A 99 7.32 -3.50 -11.75
CA LEU A 99 7.66 -2.73 -12.94
C LEU A 99 6.82 -3.11 -14.18
N ASN A 100 5.96 -4.13 -14.07
CA ASN A 100 5.21 -4.73 -15.17
C ASN A 100 6.10 -5.09 -16.38
N ASP A 101 7.29 -5.64 -16.12
CA ASP A 101 8.25 -6.03 -17.16
C ASP A 101 7.84 -7.38 -17.77
N GLY A 102 7.00 -7.32 -18.81
CA GLY A 102 6.48 -8.51 -19.49
C GLY A 102 7.56 -9.43 -20.07
N LYS A 103 8.72 -8.91 -20.48
CA LYS A 103 9.82 -9.73 -21.02
C LYS A 103 10.47 -10.55 -19.92
N LEU A 104 10.74 -9.92 -18.77
CA LEU A 104 11.33 -10.59 -17.63
C LEU A 104 10.36 -11.61 -17.00
N LEU A 105 9.06 -11.25 -16.91
CA LEU A 105 8.01 -12.15 -16.43
C LEU A 105 7.85 -13.41 -17.31
N ALA A 106 7.90 -13.27 -18.64
CA ALA A 106 7.81 -14.40 -19.57
C ALA A 106 9.00 -15.38 -19.43
N ARG A 107 10.18 -14.89 -19.03
CA ARG A 107 11.35 -15.75 -18.77
C ARG A 107 11.23 -16.49 -17.45
N LEU A 108 10.71 -15.81 -16.43
CA LEU A 108 10.47 -16.38 -15.12
C LEU A 108 9.35 -17.44 -15.13
N SER A 109 8.37 -17.32 -16.03
CA SER A 109 7.30 -18.32 -16.18
C SER A 109 7.75 -19.57 -16.96
N GLY A 110 8.85 -19.50 -17.71
CA GLY A 110 9.38 -20.58 -18.56
C GLY A 110 10.11 -21.72 -17.84
N GLY A 111 9.80 -22.01 -16.56
CA GLY A 111 10.34 -23.12 -15.76
C GLY A 111 11.27 -22.72 -14.61
N ASP A 112 11.73 -23.70 -13.82
CA ASP A 112 12.61 -23.46 -12.67
C ASP A 112 13.96 -22.87 -13.12
N ALA A 113 14.17 -21.60 -12.79
CA ALA A 113 15.35 -20.82 -13.14
C ALA A 113 16.66 -21.42 -12.59
N ILE A 114 16.59 -22.22 -11.52
CA ILE A 114 17.74 -22.94 -10.97
C ILE A 114 18.06 -24.14 -11.87
N ALA A 115 17.04 -24.87 -12.32
CA ALA A 115 17.21 -25.97 -13.26
C ALA A 115 17.72 -25.52 -14.63
N ARG A 116 17.43 -24.27 -15.02
CA ARG A 116 17.95 -23.62 -16.25
C ARG A 116 19.29 -22.91 -16.06
N GLU A 117 19.88 -22.98 -14.86
CA GLU A 117 21.16 -22.36 -14.51
C GLU A 117 21.25 -20.87 -14.91
N PHE A 118 20.18 -20.09 -14.67
CA PHE A 118 20.18 -18.68 -15.06
C PHE A 118 21.39 -17.92 -14.48
N GLN A 119 21.89 -17.01 -15.31
CA GLN A 119 23.06 -16.18 -15.04
C GLN A 119 22.70 -14.70 -15.25
N TYR A 120 23.34 -13.79 -14.53
CA TYR A 120 23.08 -12.36 -14.66
C TYR A 120 24.32 -11.52 -14.35
N HIS A 121 24.38 -10.31 -14.91
CA HIS A 121 25.34 -9.30 -14.50
C HIS A 121 24.95 -8.70 -13.16
N VAL A 122 25.92 -8.51 -12.27
CA VAL A 122 25.70 -7.82 -10.99
C VAL A 122 25.12 -6.42 -11.20
N ALA A 123 25.59 -5.72 -12.24
CA ALA A 123 25.08 -4.40 -12.63
C ALA A 123 23.60 -4.46 -13.03
N CYS A 124 23.20 -5.39 -13.91
CA CYS A 124 21.81 -5.53 -14.33
C CYS A 124 20.84 -5.81 -13.17
N LEU A 125 21.28 -6.58 -12.15
CA LEU A 125 20.46 -6.81 -10.96
C LEU A 125 20.32 -5.52 -10.13
N ALA A 126 21.42 -4.79 -9.93
CA ALA A 126 21.40 -3.52 -9.22
C ALA A 126 20.51 -2.49 -9.93
N ASP A 127 20.59 -2.43 -11.27
CA ASP A 127 19.79 -1.54 -12.10
C ASP A 127 18.30 -1.87 -12.01
N LEU A 128 17.94 -3.17 -12.02
CA LEU A 128 16.55 -3.60 -11.81
C LEU A 128 16.01 -3.12 -10.45
N TYR A 129 16.78 -3.31 -9.38
CA TYR A 129 16.39 -2.86 -8.04
C TYR A 129 16.35 -1.32 -7.92
N ASN A 130 17.25 -0.62 -8.60
CA ASN A 130 17.24 0.84 -8.67
C ASN A 130 16.00 1.34 -9.38
N ARG A 131 15.62 0.70 -10.49
CA ARG A 131 14.44 1.02 -11.28
C ARG A 131 13.15 0.80 -10.49
N GLU A 132 13.03 -0.33 -9.79
CA GLU A 132 11.89 -0.60 -8.89
C GLU A 132 11.80 0.46 -7.78
N ARG A 133 12.92 0.78 -7.12
CA ARG A 133 12.94 1.82 -6.07
C ARG A 133 12.56 3.19 -6.61
N SER A 134 13.01 3.53 -7.82
CA SER A 134 12.63 4.79 -8.48
C SER A 134 11.14 4.81 -8.81
N TYR A 135 10.61 3.72 -9.35
CA TYR A 135 9.19 3.56 -9.67
C TYR A 135 8.34 3.72 -8.40
N LEU A 136 8.63 2.97 -7.33
CA LEU A 136 7.87 3.06 -6.08
C LEU A 136 7.90 4.47 -5.47
N ARG A 137 9.03 5.18 -5.58
CA ARG A 137 9.13 6.59 -5.15
C ARG A 137 8.27 7.50 -6.01
N ALA A 138 8.23 7.29 -7.32
CA ALA A 138 7.39 8.06 -8.24
C ALA A 138 5.90 7.78 -7.99
N THR A 139 5.50 6.51 -7.85
CA THR A 139 4.13 6.11 -7.51
C THR A 139 3.70 6.73 -6.19
N LYS A 140 4.53 6.63 -5.15
CA LYS A 140 4.24 7.26 -3.86
C LYS A 140 4.10 8.79 -3.96
N ARG A 141 4.92 9.44 -4.79
CA ARG A 141 4.77 10.89 -5.04
C ARG A 141 3.46 11.21 -5.74
N LEU A 142 3.05 10.43 -6.75
CA LEU A 142 1.77 10.60 -7.42
C LEU A 142 0.58 10.36 -6.46
N GLU A 143 0.67 9.35 -5.60
CA GLU A 143 -0.32 9.09 -4.54
C GLU A 143 -0.38 10.24 -3.51
N GLN A 144 0.74 10.93 -3.28
CA GLN A 144 0.82 12.09 -2.38
C GLN A 144 0.43 13.43 -3.06
N GLU A 145 0.62 13.56 -4.37
CA GLU A 145 0.14 14.70 -5.16
C GLU A 145 -1.38 14.59 -5.41
N CYS A 146 -1.92 13.38 -5.42
CA CYS A 146 -3.37 13.11 -5.29
C CYS A 146 -3.81 12.95 -3.82
N ALA A 147 -3.14 13.62 -2.88
CA ALA A 147 -3.53 13.54 -1.47
C ALA A 147 -4.94 14.12 -1.24
N PRO A 148 -5.72 13.54 -0.30
CA PRO A 148 -7.09 13.96 -0.01
C PRO A 148 -7.23 15.41 0.48
N GLU A 149 -6.15 16.09 0.86
CA GLU A 149 -6.21 17.46 1.39
C GLU A 149 -6.66 18.49 0.34
N GLU A 150 -6.27 18.34 -0.93
CA GLU A 150 -6.62 19.29 -1.99
C GLU A 150 -8.07 19.09 -2.49
N ASP A 151 -8.57 17.85 -2.44
CA ASP A 151 -9.94 17.47 -2.87
C ASP A 151 -10.98 17.48 -1.73
N ALA A 152 -10.56 17.37 -0.46
CA ALA A 152 -11.48 17.31 0.67
C ALA A 152 -12.26 18.62 0.87
N HIS A 153 -11.63 19.77 0.66
CA HIS A 153 -12.30 21.06 0.81
C HIS A 153 -13.39 21.30 -0.24
N PRO A 154 -13.14 21.08 -1.55
CA PRO A 154 -14.17 21.10 -2.58
C PRO A 154 -15.29 20.07 -2.33
N GLN A 155 -14.93 18.85 -1.94
CA GLN A 155 -15.90 17.78 -1.67
C GLN A 155 -16.81 18.14 -0.47
N ALA A 156 -16.25 18.53 0.66
CA ALA A 156 -16.99 18.97 1.84
C ALA A 156 -17.90 20.18 1.52
N PHE A 157 -17.43 21.10 0.67
CA PHE A 157 -18.25 22.23 0.24
C PHE A 157 -19.44 21.77 -0.64
N SER A 158 -19.22 20.84 -1.56
CA SER A 158 -20.30 20.29 -2.39
C SER A 158 -21.39 19.58 -1.56
N GLU A 159 -20.98 18.88 -0.50
CA GLU A 159 -21.89 18.17 0.41
C GLU A 159 -22.70 19.17 1.24
N LEU A 160 -22.04 20.22 1.74
CA LEU A 160 -22.69 21.32 2.45
C LEU A 160 -23.73 22.03 1.57
N VAL A 161 -23.40 22.33 0.31
CA VAL A 161 -24.34 22.93 -0.65
C VAL A 161 -25.54 22.01 -0.88
N THR A 162 -25.29 20.71 -1.03
CA THR A 162 -26.34 19.70 -1.21
C THR A 162 -27.28 19.67 -0.01
N TYR A 163 -26.74 19.64 1.20
CA TYR A 163 -27.51 19.72 2.44
C TYR A 163 -28.40 20.97 2.50
N LEU A 164 -27.84 22.16 2.19
CA LEU A 164 -28.59 23.42 2.19
C LEU A 164 -29.77 23.38 1.21
N VAL A 165 -29.52 22.92 -0.02
CA VAL A 165 -30.53 22.85 -1.07
C VAL A 165 -31.60 21.82 -0.73
N GLU A 166 -31.22 20.62 -0.29
CA GLU A 166 -32.17 19.54 0.06
C GLU A 166 -33.04 19.89 1.25
N THR A 167 -32.49 20.58 2.26
CA THR A 167 -33.25 21.04 3.42
C THR A 167 -34.36 22.02 2.99
N THR A 168 -34.11 22.85 1.98
CA THR A 168 -35.15 23.76 1.44
C THR A 168 -36.19 23.08 0.55
N ARG A 169 -35.90 21.88 0.04
CA ARG A 169 -36.80 21.13 -0.85
C ARG A 169 -37.69 20.15 -0.10
N SER A 170 -37.20 19.64 1.02
CA SER A 170 -37.85 18.59 1.81
C SER A 170 -38.58 19.12 3.04
N GLY A 171 -38.35 20.37 3.46
CA GLY A 171 -38.97 20.97 4.63
C GLY A 171 -40.43 21.41 4.40
N GLU A 172 -41.27 21.27 5.44
CA GLU A 172 -42.64 21.80 5.49
C GLU A 172 -42.71 23.33 5.72
N GLY A 173 -41.63 24.08 5.41
CA GLY A 173 -41.56 25.51 5.66
C GLY A 173 -40.24 26.15 5.22
N PRO A 174 -40.12 27.49 5.36
CA PRO A 174 -38.94 28.22 4.93
C PRO A 174 -37.69 27.86 5.76
N ALA A 175 -36.57 27.58 5.08
CA ALA A 175 -35.33 27.17 5.73
C ALA A 175 -34.41 28.37 6.00
N VAL A 176 -34.05 28.56 7.28
CA VAL A 176 -33.08 29.57 7.72
C VAL A 176 -31.95 28.90 8.49
N PHE A 177 -30.71 29.14 8.06
CA PHE A 177 -29.51 28.52 8.63
C PHE A 177 -28.67 29.54 9.39
N ARG A 178 -28.09 29.18 10.53
CA ARG A 178 -27.10 30.04 11.19
C ARG A 178 -25.72 29.76 10.62
N LEU A 179 -24.97 30.80 10.28
CA LEU A 179 -23.60 30.66 9.78
C LEU A 179 -22.71 29.86 10.73
N ALA A 180 -22.92 29.99 12.05
CA ALA A 180 -22.17 29.21 13.04
C ALA A 180 -22.40 27.69 12.88
N ASP A 181 -23.65 27.28 12.63
CA ASP A 181 -23.97 25.86 12.43
C ASP A 181 -23.39 25.35 11.11
N ILE A 182 -23.46 26.18 10.06
CA ILE A 182 -22.87 25.88 8.75
C ILE A 182 -21.34 25.75 8.82
N VAL A 183 -20.69 26.56 9.65
CA VAL A 183 -19.24 26.47 9.92
C VAL A 183 -18.90 25.16 10.64
N CYS A 184 -19.70 24.76 11.63
CA CYS A 184 -19.53 23.48 12.32
C CYS A 184 -19.72 22.30 11.36
N LEU A 185 -20.81 22.28 10.60
CA LEU A 185 -21.10 21.23 9.62
C LEU A 185 -20.00 21.11 8.56
N TYR A 186 -19.49 22.24 8.06
CA TYR A 186 -18.37 22.22 7.13
C TYR A 186 -17.10 21.62 7.76
N GLY A 187 -16.82 21.96 9.02
CA GLY A 187 -15.71 21.37 9.77
C GLY A 187 -15.85 19.86 9.93
N GLU A 188 -17.04 19.38 10.33
CA GLU A 188 -17.36 17.96 10.45
C GLU A 188 -17.18 17.21 9.12
N CYS A 189 -17.64 17.79 7.99
CA CYS A 189 -17.42 17.20 6.67
C CYS A 189 -15.92 17.10 6.32
N VAL A 190 -15.12 18.12 6.64
CA VAL A 190 -13.67 18.09 6.39
C VAL A 190 -12.96 17.04 7.25
N GLU A 191 -13.36 16.89 8.52
CA GLU A 191 -12.84 15.84 9.42
C GLU A 191 -13.17 14.43 8.91
N GLN A 192 -14.40 14.22 8.42
CA GLN A 192 -14.82 12.92 7.87
C GLN A 192 -14.02 12.49 6.64
N LEU A 193 -13.45 13.46 5.90
CA LEU A 193 -12.60 13.21 4.74
C LEU A 193 -11.12 12.98 5.11
N GLY A 194 -10.81 12.91 6.41
CA GLY A 194 -9.49 12.56 6.92
C GLY A 194 -8.50 13.73 6.95
N VAL A 195 -8.97 14.97 6.83
CA VAL A 195 -8.16 16.18 7.02
C VAL A 195 -8.27 16.62 8.48
N ASP A 196 -7.13 16.80 9.14
CA ASP A 196 -7.07 17.34 10.51
C ASP A 196 -7.73 18.72 10.52
N ALA A 197 -8.88 18.86 11.17
CA ALA A 197 -9.70 20.08 11.15
C ALA A 197 -8.90 21.33 11.53
N PRO A 198 -8.58 22.19 10.55
CA PRO A 198 -8.16 23.55 10.87
C PRO A 198 -9.40 24.30 11.36
N ALA A 199 -9.23 25.22 12.31
CA ALA A 199 -10.32 26.12 12.69
C ALA A 199 -10.89 26.81 11.45
N VAL A 200 -12.12 26.44 11.06
CA VAL A 200 -12.77 26.92 9.83
C VAL A 200 -12.96 28.43 9.91
N ASN A 201 -12.44 29.16 8.93
CA ASN A 201 -12.62 30.60 8.85
C ASN A 201 -14.04 30.92 8.36
N SER A 202 -14.90 31.36 9.28
CA SER A 202 -16.30 31.70 9.01
C SER A 202 -16.48 32.82 7.99
N THR A 203 -15.54 33.76 7.88
CA THR A 203 -15.61 34.86 6.91
C THR A 203 -15.35 34.33 5.50
N ARG A 204 -14.31 33.52 5.32
CA ARG A 204 -13.97 32.91 4.03
C ARG A 204 -15.03 31.92 3.57
N LEU A 205 -15.59 31.13 4.49
CA LEU A 205 -16.69 30.23 4.16
C LEU A 205 -17.93 31.01 3.75
N LYS A 206 -18.27 32.10 4.46
CA LYS A 206 -19.40 32.97 4.08
C LYS A 206 -19.21 33.58 2.69
N GLU A 207 -18.01 34.05 2.35
CA GLU A 207 -17.71 34.56 1.00
C GLU A 207 -17.96 33.49 -0.06
N LYS A 208 -17.56 32.24 0.18
CA LYS A 208 -17.82 31.12 -0.73
C LYS A 208 -19.30 30.79 -0.84
N LEU A 209 -20.03 30.79 0.28
CA LEU A 209 -21.48 30.56 0.27
C LEU A 209 -22.25 31.64 -0.50
N SER A 210 -21.72 32.86 -0.60
CA SER A 210 -22.33 33.93 -1.40
C SER A 210 -22.28 33.68 -2.91
N GLU A 211 -21.49 32.71 -3.37
CA GLU A 211 -21.49 32.25 -4.77
C GLU A 211 -22.70 31.35 -5.09
N ILE A 212 -23.42 30.85 -4.08
CA ILE A 212 -24.62 30.03 -4.26
C ILE A 212 -25.77 30.93 -4.72
N PRO A 213 -26.43 30.62 -5.86
CA PRO A 213 -27.54 31.41 -6.36
C PRO A 213 -28.68 31.50 -5.33
N GLU A 214 -29.27 32.69 -5.22
CA GLU A 214 -30.44 32.96 -4.36
C GLU A 214 -30.21 32.82 -2.85
N LEU A 215 -29.01 32.44 -2.39
CA LEU A 215 -28.69 32.37 -0.96
C LEU A 215 -28.22 33.74 -0.44
N GLU A 216 -29.00 34.33 0.46
CA GLU A 216 -28.71 35.64 1.05
C GLU A 216 -28.27 35.53 2.52
N ALA A 217 -27.33 36.38 2.92
CA ALA A 217 -26.82 36.46 4.29
C ALA A 217 -27.35 37.70 5.03
N HIS A 218 -28.12 37.49 6.09
CA HIS A 218 -28.74 38.54 6.90
C HIS A 218 -28.09 38.63 8.28
N LYS A 219 -27.66 39.83 8.69
CA LYS A 219 -27.08 40.05 10.02
C LYS A 219 -28.17 40.28 11.05
N GLN A 220 -28.19 39.47 12.11
CA GLN A 220 -29.09 39.61 13.25
C GLN A 220 -28.28 39.71 14.55
N GLY A 221 -27.98 40.94 14.97
CA GLY A 221 -27.14 41.19 16.14
C GLY A 221 -25.72 40.62 15.96
N ARG A 222 -25.37 39.63 16.79
CA ARG A 222 -24.08 38.89 16.71
C ARG A 222 -24.11 37.71 15.75
N ASN A 223 -25.28 37.31 15.27
CA ASN A 223 -25.46 36.16 14.40
C ASN A 223 -25.55 36.59 12.93
N VAL A 224 -25.16 35.68 12.04
CA VAL A 224 -25.41 35.78 10.60
C VAL A 224 -26.32 34.61 10.23
N LEU A 225 -27.46 34.92 9.64
CA LEU A 225 -28.43 33.97 9.13
C LEU A 225 -28.27 33.87 7.60
N LEU A 226 -28.48 32.67 7.07
CA LEU A 226 -28.47 32.37 5.64
C LEU A 226 -29.88 31.87 5.27
N ALA A 227 -30.48 32.43 4.23
CA ALA A 227 -31.80 32.02 3.76
C ALA A 227 -31.87 32.19 2.25
N PHE A 228 -32.63 31.34 1.57
CA PHE A 228 -32.89 31.53 0.15
C PHE A 228 -33.93 32.64 -0.05
N GLN A 229 -33.76 33.45 -1.09
CA GLN A 229 -34.62 34.62 -1.35
C GLN A 229 -36.11 34.25 -1.43
N LYS A 230 -36.43 33.09 -2.01
CA LYS A 230 -37.79 32.52 -2.07
C LYS A 230 -38.41 32.30 -0.67
N ASP A 231 -37.58 32.00 0.33
CA ASP A 231 -38.01 31.66 1.68
C ASP A 231 -38.13 32.92 2.56
N VAL A 232 -37.36 33.96 2.28
CA VAL A 232 -37.39 35.23 3.05
C VAL A 232 -38.79 35.85 3.06
N GLY A 233 -39.46 35.90 1.90
CA GLY A 233 -40.81 36.43 1.80
C GLY A 233 -41.85 35.63 2.61
N VAL A 234 -41.71 34.31 2.63
CA VAL A 234 -42.58 33.40 3.39
C VAL A 234 -42.39 33.64 4.89
N VAL A 235 -41.15 33.68 5.38
CA VAL A 235 -40.84 33.95 6.79
C VAL A 235 -41.39 35.31 7.24
N LEU A 236 -41.25 36.33 6.40
CA LEU A 236 -41.76 37.67 6.70
C LEU A 236 -43.30 37.72 6.73
N SER A 237 -43.96 36.98 5.83
CA SER A 237 -45.42 36.85 5.83
C SER A 237 -45.91 36.14 7.09
N GLU A 238 -45.30 35.02 7.46
CA GLU A 238 -45.62 34.28 8.68
C GLU A 238 -45.44 35.15 9.93
N ALA A 239 -44.32 35.87 10.03
CA ALA A 239 -44.07 36.79 11.14
C ALA A 239 -45.13 37.91 11.21
N SER A 240 -45.57 38.44 10.07
CA SER A 240 -46.63 39.44 10.01
C SER A 240 -47.97 38.92 10.51
N ASP A 241 -48.31 37.67 10.18
CA ASP A 241 -49.56 37.05 10.65
C ASP A 241 -49.57 36.86 12.17
N TYR A 242 -48.43 36.49 12.78
CA TYR A 242 -48.29 36.49 14.25
C TYR A 242 -48.52 37.86 14.87
N TYR A 243 -47.97 38.95 14.31
CA TYR A 243 -48.23 40.30 14.82
C TYR A 243 -49.69 40.69 14.67
N ARG A 244 -50.33 40.28 13.58
CA ARG A 244 -51.76 40.50 13.36
C ARG A 244 -52.59 39.78 14.43
N GLU A 245 -52.27 38.52 14.73
CA GLU A 245 -52.91 37.76 15.81
C GLU A 245 -52.68 38.39 17.17
N ALA A 246 -51.46 38.83 17.49
CA ALA A 246 -51.15 39.52 18.73
C ALA A 246 -51.95 40.82 18.89
N ILE A 247 -52.12 41.60 17.80
CA ILE A 247 -52.95 42.80 17.79
C ILE A 247 -54.43 42.44 18.00
N ILE A 248 -54.92 41.38 17.37
CA ILE A 248 -56.30 40.90 17.53
C ILE A 248 -56.53 40.46 18.99
N LEU A 249 -55.63 39.69 19.57
CA LEU A 249 -55.67 39.27 20.97
C LEU A 249 -55.63 40.47 21.93
N GLY A 250 -54.77 41.45 21.67
CA GLY A 250 -54.71 42.69 22.46
C GLY A 250 -56.01 43.50 22.38
N LYS A 251 -56.64 43.59 21.20
CA LYS A 251 -57.95 44.23 21.03
C LYS A 251 -59.05 43.46 21.77
N ALA A 252 -59.07 42.13 21.66
CA ALA A 252 -60.02 41.27 22.35
C ALA A 252 -59.88 41.42 23.88
N ALA A 253 -58.66 41.40 24.41
CA ALA A 253 -58.39 41.61 25.83
C ALA A 253 -58.85 42.99 26.32
N ASN A 254 -58.67 44.04 25.51
CA ASN A 254 -59.13 45.40 25.84
C ASN A 254 -60.66 45.49 25.87
N ILE A 255 -61.35 44.85 24.92
CA ILE A 255 -62.82 44.74 24.90
C ILE A 255 -63.30 43.99 26.15
N LEU A 256 -62.71 42.84 26.47
CA LEU A 256 -63.03 42.07 27.67
C LEU A 256 -62.77 42.87 28.95
N GLY A 257 -61.68 43.63 29.05
CA GLY A 257 -61.40 44.50 30.21
C GLY A 257 -62.34 45.70 30.34
N LYS A 258 -62.99 46.14 29.26
CA LYS A 258 -64.03 47.19 29.29
C LYS A 258 -65.41 46.65 29.66
N HIS A 259 -65.70 45.39 29.35
CA HIS A 259 -67.01 44.77 29.60
C HIS A 259 -67.03 43.89 30.86
N ALA A 260 -65.89 43.40 31.32
CA ALA A 260 -65.72 42.87 32.66
C ALA A 260 -65.55 44.06 33.62
N GLY A 261 -66.67 44.60 34.10
CA GLY A 261 -66.65 45.58 35.19
C GLY A 261 -65.86 45.07 36.41
N PRO A 262 -65.37 45.95 37.29
CA PRO A 262 -64.59 45.54 38.44
C PRO A 262 -65.38 44.50 39.23
N GLN A 263 -64.83 43.28 39.36
CA GLN A 263 -65.30 42.34 40.37
C GLN A 263 -64.98 43.00 41.72
N VAL A 264 -66.00 43.66 42.28
CA VAL A 264 -66.02 44.07 43.67
C VAL A 264 -66.03 42.78 44.48
N TYR A 265 -64.85 42.33 44.89
CA TYR A 265 -64.73 41.37 45.98
C TYR A 265 -65.11 42.12 47.26
N ILE A 266 -66.33 41.86 47.75
CA ILE A 266 -66.75 42.15 49.13
C ILE A 266 -66.35 40.97 50.00
#